data_AF-A0A522D3H6-F1
#
_entry.id   AF-A0A522D3H6-F1
#
_cell.length_a   1.000
_cell.length_b   1.000
_cell.length_c   1.000
_cell.angle_alpha   90.00
_cell.angle_beta   90.00
_cell.angle_gamma   90.00
#
_symmetry.space_group_name_H-M   'P 1'
#
loop_
_entity.id
_entity.type
_entity.pdbx_description
1 polymer ?
#
loop_
_entity_poly.entity_id
_entity_poly.type
_entity_poly.pdbx_seq_one_letter_code
_entity_poly.pdbx_strand_id
1 'polypeptide(L)' 'MQNEKKVPVEVYSRVVGYFRPVNQWNKGKKEEFSERKEYSLRGLRESNVYEYKRNS' A
#
# COMPACT_ATOMS: atom_id res chain seq x y z
N MET A 1 25.43 24.72 -20.02
CA MET A 1 24.24 23.85 -19.89
C MET A 1 24.28 23.28 -18.48
N GLN A 2 23.33 23.62 -17.62
CA GLN A 2 23.33 23.15 -16.24
C GLN A 2 23.00 21.65 -16.22
N ASN A 3 23.88 20.85 -15.63
CA ASN A 3 23.65 19.42 -15.42
C ASN A 3 22.52 19.23 -14.41
N GLU A 4 21.36 18.79 -14.88
CA GLU A 4 20.19 18.54 -14.06
C GLU A 4 20.42 17.27 -13.21
N LYS A 5 20.63 17.44 -11.89
CA LYS A 5 20.86 16.32 -10.97
C LYS A 5 19.53 15.68 -10.58
N LYS A 6 19.22 14.52 -11.18
CA LYS A 6 18.03 13.73 -10.81
C LYS A 6 18.40 12.70 -9.75
N VAL A 7 17.71 12.75 -8.61
CA VAL A 7 17.86 11.78 -7.52
C VAL A 7 16.68 10.81 -7.58
N PRO A 8 16.92 9.49 -7.60
CA PRO A 8 15.83 8.52 -7.61
C PRO A 8 15.09 8.53 -6.27
N VAL A 9 13.76 8.41 -6.32
CA VAL A 9 12.91 8.33 -5.14
C VAL A 9 12.90 6.88 -4.63
N GLU A 10 13.03 6.71 -3.33
CA GLU A 10 12.84 5.41 -2.69
C GLU A 10 11.38 5.17 -2.35
N VAL A 11 10.82 4.06 -2.83
CA VAL A 11 9.44 3.65 -2.55
C VAL A 11 9.46 2.56 -1.49
N TYR A 12 8.70 2.78 -0.41
CA TYR A 12 8.55 1.84 0.70
C TYR A 12 7.12 1.29 0.75
N SER A 13 6.99 0.05 1.22
CA SER A 13 5.70 -0.59 1.43
C SER A 13 5.68 -1.39 2.74
N ARG A 14 4.50 -1.52 3.34
CA ARG A 14 4.31 -2.18 4.63
C ARG A 14 4.24 -3.70 4.46
N VAL A 15 5.13 -4.40 5.15
CA VAL A 15 5.24 -5.87 5.21
C VAL A 15 5.06 -6.30 6.66
N VAL A 16 3.95 -6.96 6.97
CA VAL A 16 3.65 -7.61 8.28
C VAL A 16 4.12 -6.79 9.50
N GLY A 17 3.87 -5.47 9.50
CA GLY A 17 4.17 -4.60 10.64
C GLY A 17 5.28 -3.56 10.43
N TYR A 18 6.17 -3.71 9.45
CA TYR A 18 7.28 -2.77 9.20
C TYR A 18 7.37 -2.31 7.74
N PHE A 19 8.13 -1.25 7.47
CA PHE A 19 8.35 -0.75 6.11
C PHE A 19 9.61 -1.38 5.48
N ARG A 20 9.49 -1.82 4.23
CA ARG A 20 10.60 -2.37 3.42
C ARG A 20 10.68 -1.64 2.06
N PRO A 21 11.89 -1.32 1.57
CA PRO A 21 12.08 -0.81 0.21
C PRO A 21 11.53 -1.78 -0.84
N VAL A 22 10.72 -1.27 -1.76
CA VAL A 22 10.07 -2.09 -2.81
C VAL A 22 11.11 -2.62 -3.81
N ASN A 23 12.18 -1.87 -4.06
CA ASN A 23 13.30 -2.29 -4.91
C ASN A 23 14.03 -3.54 -4.37
N GLN A 24 13.91 -3.88 -3.08
CA GLN A 24 14.54 -5.03 -2.44
C GLN A 24 13.62 -6.26 -2.34
N TRP A 25 12.50 -6.30 -3.05
CA TRP A 25 11.58 -7.44 -3.02
C TRP A 25 12.12 -8.62 -3.81
N ASN A 26 12.12 -9.80 -3.19
CA ASN A 26 12.41 -11.07 -3.86
C ASN A 26 11.20 -11.54 -4.69
N LYS A 27 11.37 -12.60 -5.49
CA LYS A 27 10.33 -13.13 -6.37
C LYS A 27 9.04 -13.50 -5.61
N GLY A 28 9.17 -14.25 -4.51
CA GLY A 28 8.01 -14.68 -3.72
C GLY A 28 7.24 -13.51 -3.08
N LYS A 29 7.92 -12.45 -2.66
CA LYS A 29 7.25 -11.25 -2.12
C LYS A 29 6.46 -10.49 -3.19
N LYS A 30 6.96 -10.44 -4.42
CA LYS A 30 6.23 -9.84 -5.55
C LYS A 30 4.97 -10.63 -5.87
N GLU A 31 5.06 -11.96 -5.84
CA GLU A 31 3.92 -12.87 -6.02
C GLU A 31 2.89 -12.71 -4.90
N GLU A 32 3.29 -12.79 -3.63
CA GLU A 32 2.37 -12.56 -2.49
C GLU A 32 1.73 -11.17 -2.54
N PHE A 33 2.47 -10.13 -2.92
CA PHE A 33 1.89 -8.79 -3.07
C PHE A 33 0.83 -8.73 -4.17
N SER A 34 1.01 -9.44 -5.28
CA SER A 34 0.04 -9.51 -6.37
C SER A 34 -1.26 -10.22 -5.99
N GLU A 35 -1.21 -11.10 -4.99
CA GLU A 35 -2.38 -11.81 -4.46
C GLU A 35 -3.16 -10.99 -3.41
N ARG A 36 -2.62 -9.85 -2.96
CA ARG A 36 -3.31 -8.98 -1.98
C ARG A 36 -4.58 -8.40 -2.59
N LYS A 37 -5.67 -8.48 -1.81
CA LYS A 37 -6.96 -7.88 -2.17
C LYS A 37 -7.10 -6.52 -1.49
N GLU A 38 -7.32 -5.49 -2.28
CA GLU A 38 -7.70 -4.18 -1.77
C GLU A 38 -9.16 -4.20 -1.30
N TYR A 39 -9.42 -3.42 -0.26
CA TYR A 39 -10.79 -3.19 0.17
C TYR A 39 -11.44 -2.16 -0.75
N SER A 40 -12.60 -2.50 -1.31
CA SER A 40 -13.36 -1.61 -2.19
C SER A 40 -14.68 -1.22 -1.58
N LEU A 41 -14.94 0.09 -1.49
CA LEU A 41 -16.22 0.62 -1.04
C LEU A 41 -17.38 0.29 -1.98
N ARG A 42 -17.10 -0.10 -3.23
CA ARG A 42 -18.15 -0.44 -4.20
C ARG A 42 -18.89 -1.74 -3.86
N GLY A 43 -18.21 -2.69 -3.20
CA GLY A 43 -18.80 -3.95 -2.73
C GLY A 43 -19.54 -3.84 -1.38
N LEU A 44 -19.47 -2.69 -0.71
CA LEU A 44 -20.06 -2.48 0.61
C LEU A 44 -21.55 -2.20 0.63
N ARG A 45 -22.20 -2.12 -0.53
CA ARG A 45 -23.66 -1.92 -0.59
C ARG A 45 -24.44 -3.00 0.18
N GLU A 46 -23.80 -4.14 0.48
CA GLU A 46 -24.40 -5.27 1.20
C GLU A 46 -23.80 -5.52 2.60
N SER A 47 -22.78 -4.77 3.05
CA SER A 47 -22.16 -4.99 4.36
C SER A 47 -22.56 -3.91 5.36
N ASN A 48 -22.97 -4.32 6.56
CA ASN A 48 -23.26 -3.43 7.67
C ASN A 48 -22.00 -2.62 8.04
N VAL A 49 -21.95 -1.35 7.62
CA VAL A 49 -20.91 -0.41 8.02
C VAL A 49 -21.19 -0.02 9.47
N TYR A 50 -20.34 -0.44 10.40
CA TYR A 50 -20.39 0.06 11.77
C TYR A 50 -19.95 1.53 11.77
N GLU A 51 -20.92 2.44 11.87
CA GLU A 51 -20.66 3.85 12.05
C GLU A 51 -20.15 4.11 13.48
N TYR A 52 -18.90 4.56 13.62
CA TYR A 52 -18.40 5.06 14.89
C TYR A 52 -19.06 6.41 15.17
N LYS A 53 -20.13 6.42 15.96
CA LYS A 53 -20.76 7.65 16.42
C LYS A 53 -19.76 8.41 17.30
N ARG A 54 -19.22 9.52 16.78
CA ARG A 54 -18.48 10.48 17.61
C ARG A 54 -19.44 10.97 18.70
N ASN A 55 -19.13 10.67 19.95
CA ASN A 55 -19.81 11.31 21.08
C ASN A 55 -19.49 12.82 21.03
N SER A 56 -20.51 13.64 20.76
CA SER A 56 -20.48 15.07 21.11
C SER A 56 -20.72 15.25 22.59
#